data_AF-A0A3D2UP63-F1
#
_entry.id   AF-A0A3D2UP63-F1
#
_cell.length_a   1.000
_cell.length_b   1.000
_cell.length_c   1.000
_cell.angle_alpha   90.00
_cell.angle_beta   90.00
_cell.angle_gamma   90.00
#
_symmetry.space_group_name_H-M   'P 1'
#
loop_
_entity.id
_entity.type
_entity.pdbx_description
1 polymer ?
#
loop_
_entity_poly.entity_id
_entity_poly.type
_entity_poly.pdbx_seq_one_letter_code
_entity_poly.pdbx_strand_id
1 'polypeptide(L)'
;DTWWQTETGAFMITPTPVVPLKPGSGTRPFFGQEAEIVDENGKPVADETEGYLVLKNPWPSMLRTIYGDDERYVTQYWSKHPGKYTTGDSA
;
A
#
# COMPACT_ATOMS: atom_id res chain seq x y z
N ASP A 1 -6.46 9.46 -10.86
CA ASP A 1 -5.52 8.34 -10.89
C ASP A 1 -5.75 7.51 -9.64
N THR A 2 -6.18 6.26 -9.80
CA THR A 2 -6.63 5.39 -8.70
C THR A 2 -5.65 4.24 -8.58
N TRP A 3 -4.72 4.31 -7.64
CA TRP A 3 -3.79 3.20 -7.38
C TRP A 3 -4.44 2.18 -6.44
N TRP A 4 -4.35 0.91 -6.85
CA TRP A 4 -4.84 -0.27 -6.16
C TRP A 4 -4.24 -1.53 -6.80
N GLN A 5 -4.43 -2.67 -6.16
CA GLN A 5 -3.99 -3.98 -6.64
C GLN A 5 -5.11 -5.02 -6.48
N THR A 6 -4.98 -6.17 -7.17
CA THR A 6 -5.93 -7.30 -7.02
C THR A 6 -6.13 -7.66 -5.55
N GLU A 7 -5.04 -7.67 -4.80
CA GLU A 7 -4.94 -7.99 -3.38
C GLU A 7 -5.67 -6.99 -2.48
N THR A 8 -5.80 -5.75 -2.94
CA THR A 8 -6.40 -4.66 -2.15
C THR A 8 -7.92 -4.62 -2.24
N GLY A 9 -8.50 -5.13 -3.33
CA GLY A 9 -9.94 -5.21 -3.55
C GLY A 9 -10.69 -3.87 -3.68
N ALA A 10 -10.04 -2.73 -3.45
CA ALA A 10 -10.61 -1.38 -3.54
C ALA A 10 -9.52 -0.33 -3.76
N PHE A 11 -9.91 0.92 -3.99
CA PHE A 11 -8.96 2.03 -4.16
C PHE A 11 -8.22 2.34 -2.87
N MET A 12 -6.90 2.46 -2.96
CA MET A 12 -6.03 2.67 -1.80
C MET A 12 -5.46 4.09 -1.77
N ILE A 13 -5.05 4.61 -2.93
CA ILE A 13 -4.56 5.98 -3.09
C ILE A 13 -5.28 6.58 -4.30
N THR A 14 -6.09 7.62 -4.08
CA THR A 14 -6.92 8.19 -5.12
C THR A 14 -7.38 9.62 -4.79
N PRO A 15 -7.52 10.51 -5.80
CA PRO A 15 -8.10 11.82 -5.58
C PRO A 15 -9.60 11.72 -5.30
N THR A 16 -10.07 12.54 -4.38
CA THR A 16 -11.49 12.85 -4.22
C THR A 16 -11.82 14.14 -4.97
N PRO A 17 -13.11 14.44 -5.27
CA PRO A 17 -13.49 15.63 -6.05
C PRO A 17 -13.01 16.99 -5.49
N VAL A 18 -12.55 17.01 -4.23
CA VAL A 18 -12.07 18.22 -3.54
C VAL A 18 -10.54 18.39 -3.58
N VAL A 19 -9.81 17.41 -4.13
CA VAL A 19 -8.33 17.42 -4.15
C VAL A 19 -7.83 17.95 -5.50
N PRO A 20 -7.00 19.02 -5.52
CA PRO A 20 -6.32 19.47 -6.75
C PRO A 20 -5.43 18.38 -7.35
N LEU A 21 -5.44 18.26 -8.67
CA LEU A 21 -4.75 17.17 -9.38
C LEU A 21 -3.36 17.60 -9.88
N LYS A 22 -2.39 16.70 -9.74
CA LYS A 22 -1.10 16.73 -10.44
C LYS A 22 -1.07 15.56 -11.44
N PRO A 23 -0.78 15.78 -12.74
CA PRO A 23 -0.72 14.71 -13.72
C PRO A 23 0.23 13.58 -13.28
N GLY A 24 -0.24 12.33 -13.33
CA GLY A 24 0.52 11.14 -12.92
C GLY A 24 0.61 10.87 -11.42
N SER A 25 -0.11 11.63 -10.58
CA SER A 25 -0.14 11.40 -9.13
C SER A 25 -1.44 10.73 -8.68
N GLY A 26 -1.33 9.67 -7.87
CA GLY A 26 -2.43 9.08 -7.12
C GLY A 26 -3.00 9.98 -6.01
N THR A 27 -2.30 11.07 -5.66
CA THR A 27 -2.65 12.08 -4.63
C THR A 27 -2.53 11.62 -3.17
N ARG A 28 -3.63 11.24 -2.51
CA ARG A 28 -3.70 10.95 -1.07
C ARG A 28 -4.26 9.55 -0.82
N PRO A 29 -3.90 8.89 0.30
CA PRO A 29 -4.56 7.66 0.73
C PRO A 29 -6.07 7.84 0.89
N PHE A 30 -6.82 6.81 0.54
CA PHE A 30 -8.28 6.78 0.67
C PHE A 30 -8.70 6.62 2.14
N PHE A 31 -10.00 6.76 2.42
CA PHE A 31 -10.50 6.77 3.79
C PHE A 31 -10.16 5.48 4.55
N GLY A 32 -9.56 5.65 5.73
CA GLY A 32 -9.13 4.54 6.59
C GLY A 32 -7.82 3.88 6.18
N GLN A 33 -7.17 4.33 5.11
CA GLN A 33 -5.88 3.80 4.68
C GLN A 33 -4.71 4.63 5.22
N GLU A 34 -3.76 3.97 5.89
CA GLU A 34 -2.46 4.55 6.22
C GLU A 34 -1.40 3.94 5.29
N ALA A 35 -0.87 4.77 4.38
CA ALA A 35 0.24 4.42 3.52
C ALA A 35 1.52 5.14 3.99
N GLU A 36 2.66 4.47 3.83
CA GLU A 36 3.97 4.98 4.22
C GLU A 36 5.00 4.54 3.17
N ILE A 37 6.01 5.38 2.94
CA ILE A 37 7.17 5.02 2.12
C ILE A 37 8.30 4.63 3.05
N VAL A 38 8.89 3.46 2.82
CA VAL A 38 9.95 2.92 3.66
C VAL A 38 11.19 2.51 2.86
N ASP A 39 12.34 2.49 3.53
CA ASP A 39 13.58 1.94 3.00
C ASP A 39 13.56 0.39 2.99
N GLU A 40 14.65 -0.23 2.52
CA GLU A 40 14.83 -1.69 2.54
C GLU A 40 14.73 -2.32 3.93
N ASN A 41 14.95 -1.54 5.00
CA ASN A 41 14.88 -1.98 6.39
C ASN A 41 13.50 -1.74 7.01
N GLY A 42 12.53 -1.24 6.25
CA GLY A 42 11.18 -0.91 6.72
C GLY A 42 11.08 0.36 7.55
N LYS A 43 12.11 1.22 7.52
CA LYS A 43 12.11 2.52 8.20
C LYS A 43 11.51 3.59 7.31
N PRO A 44 10.68 4.50 7.85
CA PRO A 44 10.12 5.61 7.08
C PRO A 44 11.23 6.46 6.46
N VAL A 45 11.05 6.86 5.20
CA VAL A 45 11.94 7.82 4.52
C VAL A 45 11.39 9.24 4.62
N ALA A 46 12.22 10.24 4.32
CA ALA A 46 11.81 11.63 4.29
C ALA A 46 10.90 11.92 3.09
N ASP A 47 10.15 13.02 3.15
CA ASP A 47 9.39 13.52 2.02
C ASP A 47 10.29 13.71 0.78
N GLU A 48 9.70 13.57 -0.41
CA GLU A 48 10.41 13.67 -1.70
C GLU A 48 11.52 12.63 -1.91
N THR A 49 11.49 11.53 -1.14
CA THR A 49 12.40 10.39 -1.28
C THR A 49 11.65 9.17 -1.79
N GLU A 50 12.21 8.48 -2.77
CA GLU A 50 11.68 7.21 -3.29
C GLU A 50 11.91 6.07 -2.29
N GLY A 51 10.95 5.15 -2.20
CA GLY A 51 11.10 3.91 -1.43
C GLY A 51 10.00 2.91 -1.72
N TYR A 52 9.85 1.92 -0.83
CA TYR A 52 8.79 0.93 -0.93
C TYR A 52 7.49 1.44 -0.36
N LEU A 53 6.40 1.31 -1.13
CA LEU A 53 5.07 1.61 -0.64
C LEU A 53 4.60 0.46 0.27
N VAL A 54 4.23 0.80 1.50
CA VAL A 54 3.66 -0.13 2.46
C VAL A 54 2.38 0.43 3.07
N LEU A 55 1.50 -0.48 3.50
CA LEU A 55 0.24 -0.16 4.16
C LEU A 55 0.33 -0.58 5.62
N LYS A 56 0.10 0.36 6.54
CA LYS A 56 0.34 0.15 7.99
C LYS A 56 -0.81 -0.55 8.71
N ASN A 57 -2.00 -0.55 8.13
CA ASN A 57 -3.20 -1.12 8.74
C ASN A 57 -3.93 -2.04 7.75
N PRO A 58 -4.64 -3.08 8.24
CA PRO A 58 -5.58 -3.83 7.43
C PRO A 58 -6.83 -2.99 7.10
N TRP A 59 -7.51 -3.36 6.02
CA TRP A 59 -8.71 -2.68 5.51
C TRP A 59 -9.84 -3.68 5.19
N PRO A 60 -11.09 -3.21 4.99
CA PRO A 60 -12.24 -4.11 4.85
C PRO A 60 -12.18 -5.07 3.66
N SER A 61 -11.71 -4.61 2.51
CA SER A 61 -11.64 -5.38 1.24
C SER A 61 -10.33 -6.15 1.06
N MET A 62 -9.47 -6.18 2.07
CA MET A 62 -8.18 -6.86 2.01
C MET A 62 -8.34 -8.35 1.70
N LEU A 63 -7.52 -8.87 0.79
CA LEU A 63 -7.42 -10.32 0.60
C LEU A 63 -7.15 -11.03 1.91
N ARG A 64 -7.75 -12.22 2.08
CA ARG A 64 -7.64 -12.97 3.34
C ARG A 64 -6.54 -14.02 3.31
N THR A 65 -6.25 -14.57 2.13
CA THR A 65 -5.19 -15.56 1.90
C THR A 65 -5.00 -15.80 0.39
N ILE A 66 -4.08 -16.69 0.02
CA ILE A 66 -3.93 -17.31 -1.30
C ILE A 66 -4.54 -18.72 -1.24
N TYR A 67 -5.41 -19.05 -2.19
CA TYR A 67 -6.14 -20.32 -2.18
C TYR A 67 -5.17 -21.53 -2.18
N GLY A 68 -5.27 -22.35 -1.15
CA GLY A 68 -4.44 -23.55 -0.96
C GLY A 68 -3.02 -23.28 -0.48
N ASP A 69 -2.67 -22.03 -0.12
CA ASP A 69 -1.30 -21.64 0.23
C ASP A 69 -1.28 -20.42 1.19
N ASP A 70 -1.70 -20.64 2.44
CA ASP A 70 -1.75 -19.59 3.47
C ASP A 70 -0.35 -19.07 3.84
N GLU A 71 0.67 -19.93 3.79
CA GLU A 71 2.05 -19.56 4.09
C GLU A 71 2.62 -18.56 3.08
N ARG A 72 2.28 -18.73 1.80
CA ARG A 72 2.68 -17.78 0.77
C ARG A 72 2.05 -16.41 0.97
N TYR A 73 0.81 -16.32 1.44
CA TYR A 73 0.20 -15.03 1.77
C TYR A 73 1.03 -14.27 2.82
N VAL A 74 1.42 -14.95 3.91
CA VAL A 74 2.24 -14.33 4.95
C VAL A 74 3.61 -13.96 4.41
N THR A 75 4.26 -14.88 3.71
CA THR A 75 5.62 -14.69 3.19
C THR A 75 5.70 -13.54 2.19
N GLN A 76 4.75 -13.46 1.27
CA GLN A 76 4.77 -12.49 0.18
C GLN A 76 4.43 -11.08 0.65
N TYR A 77 3.47 -10.94 1.58
CA TYR A 77 2.92 -9.62 1.92
C TYR A 77 3.36 -9.09 3.29
N TRP A 78 3.75 -9.95 4.23
CA TRP A 78 3.97 -9.57 5.64
C TRP A 78 5.38 -9.82 6.15
N SER A 79 6.18 -10.66 5.49
CA SER A 79 7.52 -11.01 5.97
C SER A 79 8.59 -9.95 5.67
N LYS A 80 8.48 -9.21 4.55
CA LYS A 80 9.51 -8.21 4.16
C LYS A 80 9.57 -7.03 5.13
N HIS A 81 8.41 -6.52 5.55
CA HIS A 81 8.30 -5.39 6.47
C HIS A 81 7.36 -5.78 7.63
N PRO A 82 7.88 -6.39 8.71
CA PRO A 82 7.04 -6.92 9.79
C PRO A 82 6.07 -5.87 10.35
N GLY A 83 4.78 -6.25 10.43
CA GLY A 83 3.70 -5.38 10.89
C GLY A 83 3.14 -4.42 9.83
N LYS A 84 3.65 -4.46 8.58
CA LYS A 84 3.16 -3.67 7.45
C LYS A 84 2.90 -4.57 6.25
N TYR A 85 1.83 -4.30 5.51
CA TYR A 85 1.55 -4.98 4.26
C TYR A 85 2.44 -4.40 3.16
N THR A 86 3.20 -5.25 2.49
CA THR A 86 4.10 -4.90 1.38
C THR A 86 3.35 -4.99 0.06
N THR A 87 3.24 -3.88 -0.66
CA THR A 87 2.50 -3.83 -1.93
C THR A 87 3.34 -4.39 -3.09
N GLY A 88 4.66 -4.29 -2.99
CA GLY A 88 5.59 -4.63 -4.07
C GLY A 88 5.83 -3.46 -5.05
N ASP A 89 5.13 -2.35 -4.87
CA ASP A 89 5.35 -1.11 -5.64
C ASP A 89 6.33 -0.17 -4.92
N SER A 90 7.03 0.62 -5.73
CA SER A 90 7.80 1.79 -5.28
C SER A 90 7.03 3.07 -5.53
N ALA A 91 7.21 4.08 -4.68
CA ALA A 91 6.58 5.38 -4.82
C ALA A 91 7.44 6.51 -4.25
#